data_AF-A0A257JI22-F1
#
_entry.id   AF-A0A257JI22-F1
#
_cell.length_a   1.000
_cell.length_b   1.000
_cell.length_c   1.000
_cell.angle_alpha   90.00
_cell.angle_beta   90.00
_cell.angle_gamma   90.00
#
_symmetry.space_group_name_H-M   'P 1'
#
loop_
_entity.id
_entity.type
_entity.pdbx_description
1 polymer ?
#
loop_
_entity_poly.entity_id
_entity_poly.type
_entity_poly.pdbx_seq_one_letter_code
_entity_poly.pdbx_strand_id
1 'polypeptide(L)'
;MMKSGIDQQALIDMFASASAQQTAQLRGAVFNATLGALQGRELSLKNIRSVLGTVAQAASAGAAKNPLGNVDAEALLDNAVSGMDDALLKAVEANRVALQQFVDKGVDLRETQLKKALADMDKFEDALMGTLKKAAGTAGDPMAGPWASVLEKFNLSGT
;
A
#
# COMPACT_ATOMS: atom_id res chain seq x y z
N MET A 1 -13.98 12.52 -8.95
CA MET A 1 -14.28 11.72 -7.73
C MET A 1 -13.00 11.06 -7.25
N MET A 2 -12.57 11.33 -6.02
CA MET A 2 -11.43 10.65 -5.38
C MET A 2 -11.82 9.20 -5.06
N LYS A 3 -11.66 8.28 -6.03
CA LYS A 3 -12.12 6.88 -5.90
C LYS A 3 -11.50 6.15 -4.70
N SER A 4 -10.31 6.55 -4.26
CA SER A 4 -9.56 5.94 -3.16
C SER A 4 -9.36 6.85 -1.93
N GLY A 5 -9.74 8.13 -1.98
CA GLY A 5 -9.43 9.10 -0.92
C GLY A 5 -7.96 9.54 -0.90
N ILE A 6 -7.19 9.17 -1.92
CA ILE A 6 -5.79 9.53 -2.09
C ILE A 6 -5.67 10.66 -3.10
N ASP A 7 -4.85 11.67 -2.79
CA ASP A 7 -4.40 12.64 -3.78
C ASP A 7 -3.33 12.01 -4.67
N GLN A 8 -3.79 11.36 -5.74
CA GLN A 8 -2.92 10.62 -6.66
C GLN A 8 -1.91 11.54 -7.35
N GLN A 9 -2.29 12.78 -7.66
CA GLN A 9 -1.40 13.70 -8.36
C GLN A 9 -0.30 14.20 -7.43
N ALA A 10 -0.62 14.54 -6.19
CA ALA A 10 0.39 14.92 -5.19
C ALA A 10 1.41 13.80 -4.95
N LEU A 11 0.97 12.53 -4.91
CA LEU A 11 1.88 11.40 -4.84
C LEU A 11 2.77 11.32 -6.08
N ILE A 12 2.21 11.41 -7.30
CA ILE A 12 3.01 11.39 -8.54
C ILE A 12 4.09 12.48 -8.52
N ASP A 13 3.73 13.70 -8.13
CA ASP A 13 4.65 14.85 -8.13
C ASP A 13 5.76 14.67 -7.08
N MET A 14 5.43 14.11 -5.92
CA MET A 14 6.41 13.77 -4.89
C MET A 14 7.41 12.71 -5.39
N PHE A 15 6.96 11.65 -6.05
CA PHE A 15 7.84 10.63 -6.61
C PHE A 15 8.68 11.15 -7.78
N ALA A 16 8.13 12.06 -8.59
CA ALA A 16 8.82 12.67 -9.72
C ALA A 16 9.90 13.69 -9.30
N SER A 17 9.84 14.22 -8.07
CA SER A 17 10.82 15.17 -7.54
C SER A 17 11.68 14.61 -6.41
N ALA A 18 11.43 13.37 -5.99
CA ALA A 18 12.15 12.73 -4.89
C ALA A 18 13.65 12.59 -5.20
N SER A 19 14.48 12.94 -4.23
CA SER A 19 15.93 12.70 -4.25
C SER A 19 16.31 11.56 -3.29
N ALA A 20 17.54 11.05 -3.37
CA ALA A 20 18.02 9.96 -2.52
C ALA A 20 17.94 10.31 -1.02
N GLN A 21 18.08 11.60 -0.69
CA GLN A 21 18.00 12.12 0.68
C GLN A 21 16.56 12.16 1.22
N GLN A 22 15.55 12.03 0.37
CA GLN A 22 14.13 12.13 0.72
C GLN A 22 13.42 10.78 0.76
N THR A 23 14.14 9.67 0.62
CA THR A 23 13.58 8.30 0.60
C THR A 23 12.77 7.96 1.87
N ALA A 24 13.24 8.39 3.04
CA ALA A 24 12.50 8.24 4.30
C ALA A 24 11.21 9.08 4.34
N GLN A 25 11.26 10.32 3.84
CA GLN A 25 10.08 11.19 3.71
C GLN A 25 9.06 10.60 2.73
N LEU A 26 9.55 10.05 1.62
CA LEU A 26 8.73 9.38 0.60
C LEU A 26 7.97 8.20 1.20
N ARG A 27 8.68 7.31 1.91
CA ARG A 27 8.07 6.17 2.63
C ARG A 27 7.01 6.64 3.61
N GLY A 28 7.31 7.66 4.43
CA GLY A 28 6.38 8.20 5.41
C GLY A 28 5.13 8.83 4.78
N ALA A 29 5.28 9.51 3.64
CA ALA A 29 4.15 10.08 2.91
C ALA A 29 3.26 8.99 2.29
N VAL A 30 3.87 7.94 1.73
CA VAL A 30 3.16 6.75 1.24
C VAL A 30 2.42 6.04 2.36
N PHE A 31 3.06 5.87 3.52
CA PHE A 31 2.45 5.30 4.71
C PHE A 31 1.21 6.09 5.14
N ASN A 32 1.35 7.41 5.31
CA ASN A 32 0.24 8.27 5.76
C ASN A 32 -0.91 8.29 4.75
N ALA A 33 -0.62 8.36 3.45
CA ALA A 33 -1.63 8.35 2.40
C ALA A 33 -2.40 7.01 2.36
N THR A 34 -1.66 5.90 2.44
CA THR A 34 -2.25 4.55 2.48
C THR A 34 -3.08 4.36 3.74
N LEU A 35 -2.53 4.66 4.92
CA LEU A 35 -3.21 4.47 6.20
C LEU A 35 -4.48 5.32 6.31
N GLY A 36 -4.41 6.61 5.95
CA GLY A 36 -5.58 7.50 5.97
C GLY A 36 -6.69 7.02 5.02
N ALA A 37 -6.31 6.53 3.84
CA ALA A 37 -7.26 5.97 2.87
C ALA A 37 -7.89 4.64 3.33
N LEU A 38 -7.13 3.80 4.04
CA LEU A 38 -7.65 2.56 4.65
C LEU A 38 -8.57 2.84 5.84
N GLN A 39 -8.23 3.81 6.69
CA GLN A 39 -9.00 4.18 7.87
C GLN A 39 -10.34 4.86 7.54
N GLY A 40 -10.42 5.57 6.42
CA GLY A 40 -11.67 6.22 5.98
C GLY A 40 -12.71 5.25 5.40
N ARG A 41 -12.48 3.94 5.44
CA ARG A 41 -13.28 2.92 4.76
C ARG A 41 -13.40 1.65 5.60
N GLU A 42 -14.38 0.81 5.27
CA GLU A 42 -14.37 -0.58 5.72
C GLU A 42 -13.11 -1.29 5.22
N LEU A 43 -12.41 -1.99 6.11
CA LEU A 43 -11.21 -2.78 5.79
C LEU A 43 -11.59 -4.07 5.06
N SER A 44 -12.07 -3.92 3.83
CA SER A 44 -12.45 -5.02 2.94
C SER A 44 -11.38 -5.23 1.86
N LEU A 45 -11.28 -6.46 1.36
CA LEU A 45 -10.38 -6.81 0.25
C LEU A 45 -10.52 -5.89 -0.97
N LYS A 46 -11.75 -5.45 -1.27
CA LYS A 46 -12.01 -4.53 -2.39
C LYS A 46 -11.39 -3.15 -2.14
N ASN A 47 -11.58 -2.60 -0.94
CA ASN A 47 -11.06 -1.27 -0.60
C ASN A 47 -9.53 -1.29 -0.52
N ILE A 48 -8.97 -2.32 0.10
CA ILE A 48 -7.51 -2.52 0.19
C ILE A 48 -6.88 -2.55 -1.20
N ARG A 49 -7.35 -3.43 -2.10
CA ARG A 49 -6.83 -3.49 -3.48
C ARG A 49 -6.95 -2.16 -4.21
N SER A 50 -8.04 -1.42 -4.01
CA SER A 50 -8.24 -0.11 -4.64
C SER A 50 -7.27 0.95 -4.12
N VAL A 51 -7.04 0.99 -2.81
CA VAL A 51 -6.13 1.95 -2.16
C VAL A 51 -4.70 1.65 -2.59
N LEU A 52 -4.25 0.42 -2.35
CA LEU A 52 -2.91 -0.04 -2.69
C LEU A 52 -2.61 0.12 -4.19
N GLY A 53 -3.59 -0.19 -5.05
CA GLY A 53 -3.43 -0.03 -6.49
C GLY A 53 -3.28 1.42 -6.91
N THR A 54 -4.00 2.35 -6.27
CA THR A 54 -3.85 3.79 -6.55
C THR A 54 -2.45 4.27 -6.18
N VAL A 55 -1.95 3.88 -5.01
CA VAL A 55 -0.62 4.28 -4.54
C VAL A 55 0.48 3.68 -5.42
N ALA A 56 0.42 2.39 -5.73
CA ALA A 56 1.41 1.73 -6.59
C ALA A 56 1.44 2.32 -8.01
N GLN A 57 0.27 2.70 -8.56
CA GLN A 57 0.18 3.40 -9.84
C GLN A 57 0.78 4.81 -9.76
N ALA A 58 0.51 5.57 -8.69
CA ALA A 58 1.09 6.89 -8.48
C ALA A 58 2.62 6.83 -8.35
N ALA A 59 3.12 5.87 -7.56
CA ALA A 59 4.54 5.63 -7.37
C ALA A 59 5.23 5.27 -8.70
N SER A 60 4.64 4.36 -9.48
CA SER A 60 5.16 4.00 -10.81
C SER A 60 5.21 5.19 -11.75
N ALA A 61 4.11 5.95 -11.84
CA ALA A 61 4.01 7.09 -12.74
C ALA A 61 4.95 8.23 -12.34
N GLY A 62 5.15 8.46 -11.04
CA GLY A 62 6.10 9.47 -10.56
C GLY A 62 7.55 9.03 -10.71
N ALA A 63 7.89 7.78 -10.37
CA ALA A 63 9.23 7.23 -10.53
C ALA A 63 9.68 7.24 -12.00
N ALA A 64 8.78 6.89 -12.94
CA ALA A 64 9.07 6.96 -14.37
C ALA A 64 9.30 8.39 -14.89
N LYS A 65 8.79 9.41 -14.18
CA LYS A 65 8.95 10.82 -14.52
C LYS A 65 10.12 11.48 -13.80
N ASN A 66 10.79 10.79 -12.89
CA ASN A 66 11.83 11.38 -12.06
C ASN A 66 13.06 11.72 -12.93
N PRO A 67 13.35 13.01 -13.18
CA PRO A 67 14.46 13.41 -14.03
C PRO A 67 15.80 13.38 -13.28
N LEU A 68 15.75 13.22 -11.95
CA LEU A 68 16.92 13.16 -11.09
C LEU A 68 17.49 11.73 -11.17
N GLY A 69 18.31 11.49 -12.19
CA GLY A 69 18.98 10.20 -12.44
C GLY A 69 19.97 9.74 -11.35
N ASN A 70 19.98 10.42 -10.19
CA ASN A 70 20.72 10.05 -8.98
C ASN A 70 19.88 9.23 -8.00
N VAL A 71 18.59 9.02 -8.25
CA VAL A 71 17.76 8.08 -7.49
C VAL A 71 17.33 6.94 -8.40
N ASP A 72 17.66 5.72 -7.98
CA ASP A 72 17.19 4.52 -8.66
C ASP A 72 15.66 4.40 -8.53
N ALA A 73 14.98 4.19 -9.66
CA ALA A 73 13.55 3.91 -9.68
C ALA A 73 13.20 2.68 -8.82
N GLU A 74 14.11 1.71 -8.73
CA GLU A 74 13.99 0.58 -7.82
C GLU A 74 13.87 1.04 -6.36
N ALA A 75 14.74 1.95 -5.92
CA ALA A 75 14.73 2.46 -4.55
C ALA A 75 13.46 3.29 -4.25
N LEU A 76 12.95 4.04 -5.23
CA LEU A 76 11.69 4.76 -5.07
C LEU A 76 10.52 3.80 -4.88
N LEU A 77 10.41 2.78 -5.74
CA LEU A 77 9.36 1.77 -5.68
C LEU A 77 9.46 0.91 -4.41
N ASP A 78 10.67 0.55 -3.98
CA ASP A 78 10.93 -0.18 -2.73
C ASP A 78 10.38 0.60 -1.52
N ASN A 79 10.69 1.90 -1.43
CA ASN A 79 10.16 2.75 -0.37
C ASN A 79 8.63 2.91 -0.43
N ALA A 80 8.05 2.90 -1.63
CA ALA A 80 6.60 2.89 -1.78
C ALA A 80 5.99 1.60 -1.23
N VAL A 81 6.55 0.45 -1.59
CA VAL A 81 6.09 -0.86 -1.16
C VAL A 81 6.23 -1.00 0.36
N SER A 82 7.36 -0.63 0.95
CA SER A 82 7.53 -0.66 2.42
C SER A 82 6.50 0.23 3.12
N GLY A 83 6.28 1.46 2.64
CA GLY A 83 5.29 2.35 3.26
C GLY A 83 3.85 1.85 3.14
N MET A 84 3.52 1.16 2.04
CA MET A 84 2.21 0.52 1.84
C MET A 84 2.02 -0.67 2.78
N ASP A 85 3.05 -1.50 2.95
CA ASP A 85 3.06 -2.66 3.84
C ASP A 85 2.91 -2.22 5.31
N ASP A 86 3.75 -1.29 5.77
CA ASP A 86 3.70 -0.71 7.12
C ASP A 86 2.29 -0.15 7.43
N ALA A 87 1.67 0.53 6.46
CA ALA A 87 0.34 1.10 6.62
C ALA A 87 -0.76 0.03 6.67
N LEU A 88 -0.62 -1.03 5.88
CA LEU A 88 -1.55 -2.15 5.88
C LEU A 88 -1.46 -2.89 7.22
N LEU A 89 -0.26 -3.24 7.69
CA LEU A 89 -0.02 -3.84 9.00
C LEU A 89 -0.68 -2.99 10.10
N LYS A 90 -0.46 -1.67 10.09
CA LYS A 90 -1.04 -0.78 11.08
C LYS A 90 -2.58 -0.76 11.05
N ALA A 91 -3.18 -0.78 9.86
CA ALA A 91 -4.62 -0.80 9.70
C ALA A 91 -5.22 -2.13 10.20
N VAL A 92 -4.54 -3.25 9.95
CA VAL A 92 -4.93 -4.59 10.39
C VAL A 92 -4.88 -4.72 11.90
N GLU A 93 -3.79 -4.28 12.53
CA GLU A 93 -3.66 -4.24 13.99
C GLU A 93 -4.77 -3.41 14.64
N ALA A 94 -5.02 -2.20 14.12
CA ALA A 94 -6.06 -1.32 14.64
C ALA A 94 -7.45 -1.95 14.52
N ASN A 95 -7.75 -2.63 13.40
CA ASN A 95 -9.01 -3.33 13.21
C ASN A 95 -9.15 -4.51 14.18
N ARG A 96 -8.09 -5.32 14.35
CA ARG A 96 -8.06 -6.42 15.34
C ARG A 96 -8.42 -5.93 16.73
N VAL A 97 -7.78 -4.83 17.17
CA VAL A 97 -8.01 -4.24 18.48
C VAL A 97 -9.44 -3.73 18.62
N ALA A 98 -9.98 -3.05 17.59
CA ALA A 98 -11.35 -2.57 17.60
C ALA A 98 -12.38 -3.72 17.70
N LEU A 99 -12.18 -4.81 16.94
CA LEU A 99 -13.01 -6.00 17.01
C LEU A 99 -12.97 -6.65 18.40
N GLN A 100 -11.79 -6.77 18.99
CA GLN A 100 -11.63 -7.29 20.35
C GLN A 100 -12.40 -6.44 21.37
N GLN A 101 -12.29 -5.11 21.27
CA GLN A 101 -13.02 -4.19 22.16
C GLN A 101 -14.54 -4.30 22.02
N PHE A 102 -15.07 -4.59 20.82
CA PHE A 102 -16.50 -4.84 20.64
C PHE A 102 -16.93 -6.13 21.32
N VAL A 103 -16.14 -7.21 21.21
CA VAL A 103 -16.38 -8.46 21.92
C VAL A 103 -16.36 -8.24 23.43
N ASP A 104 -15.35 -7.55 23.95
CA ASP A 104 -15.20 -7.28 25.40
C ASP A 104 -16.34 -6.42 25.97
N LYS A 105 -16.91 -5.53 25.14
CA LYS A 105 -18.06 -4.69 25.50
C LYS A 105 -19.41 -5.39 25.32
N GLY A 106 -19.42 -6.67 24.97
CA GLY A 106 -20.64 -7.46 24.77
C GLY A 106 -21.47 -7.01 23.56
N VAL A 107 -20.85 -6.34 22.59
CA VAL A 107 -21.51 -6.08 21.30
C VAL A 107 -21.68 -7.43 20.63
N ASP A 108 -22.93 -7.81 20.37
CA ASP A 108 -23.27 -9.08 19.72
C ASP A 108 -22.88 -9.03 18.23
N LEU A 109 -21.58 -9.18 17.98
CA LEU A 109 -21.06 -9.50 16.66
C LEU A 109 -21.45 -10.94 16.39
N ARG A 110 -22.30 -11.17 15.37
CA ARG A 110 -22.58 -12.52 14.89
C ARG A 110 -21.25 -13.24 14.68
N GLU A 111 -21.04 -14.35 15.38
CA GLU A 111 -19.79 -15.12 15.38
C GLU A 111 -19.24 -15.36 13.97
N THR A 112 -20.14 -15.60 13.00
CA THR A 112 -19.82 -15.77 11.57
C THR A 112 -19.16 -14.54 10.95
N GLN A 113 -19.60 -13.33 11.30
CA GLN A 113 -19.03 -12.08 10.77
C GLN A 113 -17.66 -11.77 11.38
N LEU A 114 -17.47 -12.06 12.66
CA LEU A 114 -16.16 -11.94 13.31
C LEU A 114 -15.16 -12.93 12.68
N LYS A 115 -15.55 -14.20 12.53
CA LYS A 115 -14.72 -15.23 11.86
C LYS A 115 -14.38 -14.82 10.43
N LYS A 116 -15.34 -14.25 9.70
CA LYS A 116 -15.08 -13.74 8.35
C LYS A 116 -14.09 -12.59 8.34
N ALA A 117 -14.24 -11.61 9.25
CA ALA A 117 -13.31 -10.48 9.34
C ALA A 117 -11.88 -10.97 9.62
N LEU A 118 -11.71 -11.90 10.56
CA LEU A 118 -10.42 -12.52 10.86
C LEU A 118 -9.86 -13.29 9.64
N ALA A 119 -10.67 -14.10 8.97
CA ALA A 119 -10.23 -14.85 7.79
C ALA A 119 -9.93 -13.96 6.57
N ASP A 120 -10.53 -12.77 6.49
CA ASP A 120 -10.21 -11.80 5.46
C ASP A 120 -8.87 -11.09 5.76
N MET A 121 -8.49 -10.93 7.03
CA MET A 121 -7.19 -10.36 7.43
C MET A 121 -6.02 -11.22 6.93
N ASP A 122 -6.14 -12.55 7.00
CA ASP A 122 -5.15 -13.48 6.45
C ASP A 122 -4.95 -13.31 4.93
N LYS A 123 -5.93 -12.72 4.23
CA LYS A 123 -5.89 -12.51 2.77
C LYS A 123 -5.42 -11.12 2.38
N PHE A 124 -5.12 -10.24 3.33
CA PHE A 124 -4.73 -8.87 3.01
C PHE A 124 -3.31 -8.79 2.45
N GLU A 125 -2.41 -9.64 2.92
CA GLU A 125 -1.08 -9.79 2.34
C GLU A 125 -1.15 -10.29 0.89
N ASP A 126 -1.95 -11.33 0.63
CA ASP A 126 -2.25 -11.79 -0.73
C ASP A 126 -2.83 -10.67 -1.61
N ALA A 127 -3.69 -9.82 -1.01
CA ALA A 127 -4.24 -8.68 -1.70
C ALA A 127 -3.18 -7.62 -2.01
N LEU A 128 -2.23 -7.38 -1.11
CA LEU A 128 -1.09 -6.49 -1.33
C LEU A 128 -0.21 -7.04 -2.46
N MET A 129 0.30 -8.26 -2.32
CA MET A 129 1.15 -8.92 -3.31
C MET A 129 0.48 -8.97 -4.69
N GLY A 130 -0.78 -9.38 -4.76
CA GLY A 130 -1.54 -9.43 -6.00
C GLY A 130 -1.74 -8.05 -6.64
N THR A 131 -1.90 -7.01 -5.82
CA THR A 131 -2.03 -5.63 -6.31
C THR A 131 -0.71 -5.09 -6.83
N LEU A 132 0.41 -5.36 -6.16
CA LEU A 132 1.75 -4.97 -6.60
C LEU A 132 2.13 -5.66 -7.93
N LYS A 133 1.90 -6.97 -8.04
CA LYS A 133 2.10 -7.72 -9.30
C LYS A 133 1.28 -7.12 -10.45
N LYS A 134 0.04 -6.72 -10.19
CA LYS A 134 -0.81 -6.06 -11.18
C LYS A 134 -0.28 -4.68 -11.55
N ALA A 135 0.15 -3.88 -10.57
CA ALA A 135 0.71 -2.56 -10.82
C ALA A 135 1.98 -2.66 -11.69
N ALA A 136 2.88 -3.57 -11.35
CA ALA A 136 4.08 -3.89 -12.12
C ALA A 136 3.76 -4.23 -13.58
N GLY A 137 2.78 -5.12 -13.81
CA GLY A 137 2.34 -5.48 -15.16
C GLY A 137 1.72 -4.35 -15.98
N THR A 138 1.40 -3.21 -15.34
CA THR A 138 0.81 -2.03 -16.00
C THR A 138 1.73 -0.81 -16.04
N ALA A 139 2.91 -0.87 -15.42
CA ALA A 139 3.80 0.28 -15.23
C ALA A 139 4.61 0.66 -16.50
N GLY A 140 4.56 -0.17 -17.55
CA GLY A 140 5.28 0.02 -18.81
C GLY A 140 6.75 -0.41 -18.76
N ASP A 141 7.37 -0.56 -19.93
CA ASP A 141 8.71 -1.15 -20.09
C ASP A 141 9.82 -0.53 -19.22
N PRO A 142 9.91 0.81 -19.06
CA PRO A 142 10.97 1.42 -18.25
C PRO A 142 10.91 1.02 -16.77
N MET A 143 9.73 0.65 -16.27
CA MET A 143 9.53 0.28 -14.87
C MET A 143 9.54 -1.25 -14.66
N ALA A 144 9.63 -2.05 -15.72
CA ALA A 144 9.58 -3.51 -15.62
C ALA A 144 10.74 -4.08 -14.80
N GLY A 145 11.97 -3.61 -15.04
CA GLY A 145 13.17 -4.00 -14.28
C GLY A 145 13.07 -3.61 -12.79
N PRO A 146 12.87 -2.31 -12.47
CA PRO A 146 12.67 -1.84 -11.10
C PRO A 146 11.58 -2.62 -10.34
N TRP A 147 10.43 -2.88 -10.98
CA TRP A 147 9.37 -3.68 -10.37
C TRP A 147 9.75 -5.14 -10.15
N ALA A 148 10.50 -5.77 -11.07
CA ALA A 148 10.96 -7.13 -10.89
C ALA A 148 11.85 -7.25 -9.64
N SER A 149 12.83 -6.35 -9.47
CA SER A 149 13.68 -6.30 -8.30
C SER A 149 12.89 -6.09 -7.01
N VAL A 150 11.94 -5.14 -6.99
CA VAL A 150 11.12 -4.85 -5.80
C VAL A 150 10.22 -6.03 -5.44
N LEU A 151 9.59 -6.68 -6.42
CA LEU A 151 8.74 -7.86 -6.18
C LEU A 151 9.56 -9.05 -5.69
N GLU A 152 10.78 -9.25 -6.21
CA GLU A 152 11.69 -10.28 -5.72
C GLU A 152 12.07 -10.02 -4.26
N LYS A 153 12.50 -8.81 -3.93
CA LYS A 153 12.83 -8.42 -2.54
C LYS A 153 11.65 -8.59 -1.62
N PHE A 154 10.47 -8.10 -2.00
CA PHE A 154 9.26 -8.20 -1.20
C PHE A 154 8.84 -9.66 -0.97
N ASN A 155 9.02 -10.53 -1.96
CA ASN A 155 8.74 -11.96 -1.83
C ASN A 155 9.79 -12.71 -0.97
N LEU A 156 11.05 -12.25 -0.96
CA LEU A 156 12.13 -12.81 -0.14
C LEU A 156 12.11 -12.30 1.31
N SER A 157 11.61 -11.08 1.54
CA SER A 157 11.52 -10.48 2.88
C SER A 157 10.49 -11.17 3.77
N GLY A 158 9.62 -12.03 3.21
CA GLY A 158 8.75 -12.96 3.91
C GLY A 158 8.18 -12.38 5.21
N THR A 159 7.15 -11.56 5.09
CA THR A 159 6.20 -11.41 6.20
C THR A 159 5.51 -12.74 6.50
#